data_AF-A0A4P5QYE3-F1
#
_entry.id   AF-A0A4P5QYE3-F1
#
_cell.length_a   1.000
_cell.length_b   1.000
_cell.length_c   1.000
_cell.angle_alpha   90.00
_cell.angle_beta   90.00
_cell.angle_gamma   90.00
#
_symmetry.space_group_name_H-M   'P 1'
#
loop_
_entity.id
_entity.type
_entity.pdbx_description
1 polymer ?
#
loop_
_entity_poly.entity_id
_entity_poly.type
_entity_poly.pdbx_seq_one_letter_code
_entity_poly.pdbx_strand_id
1 'polypeptide(L)'
;MRIPRIFTAAMLASALAQAEPLSPRVAERYRQMLAENPTEGIALDRLWKGALDGGMTEELLAADGKAEDFPGRMIFGLLLRKAGRDEDARAAFESAAKADAANPLPLLALARMENDGARPAKSAALFERALEAFLSVSPIAAERDAAFALWEKADNAARR
;
A
#
# COMPACT_ATOMS: atom_id res chain seq x y z
N MET A 1 -60.16 -42.65 2.87
CA MET A 1 -59.15 -41.87 2.12
C MET A 1 -58.98 -40.50 2.78
N ARG A 2 -57.87 -40.27 3.47
CA ARG A 2 -57.40 -38.95 3.94
C ARG A 2 -55.86 -38.96 3.86
N ILE A 3 -55.31 -37.98 3.15
CA ILE A 3 -53.92 -37.89 2.69
C ILE A 3 -53.05 -37.34 3.82
N PRO A 4 -51.86 -37.92 4.12
CA PRO A 4 -50.90 -37.28 5.01
C PRO A 4 -50.08 -36.24 4.21
N ARG A 5 -50.09 -34.99 4.70
CA ARG A 5 -49.12 -33.96 4.33
C ARG A 5 -47.97 -34.04 5.32
N ILE A 6 -46.83 -34.57 4.90
CA ILE A 6 -45.55 -34.36 5.57
C ILE A 6 -44.67 -33.59 4.59
N PHE A 7 -44.67 -32.27 4.75
CA PHE A 7 -43.65 -31.37 4.25
C PHE A 7 -42.60 -31.28 5.37
N THR A 8 -41.42 -31.85 5.17
CA THR A 8 -40.21 -31.28 5.80
C THR A 8 -39.02 -31.56 4.89
N ALA A 9 -38.45 -30.44 4.43
CA ALA A 9 -37.39 -30.36 3.45
C ALA A 9 -36.13 -31.11 3.90
N ALA A 10 -35.63 -31.98 3.02
CA ALA A 10 -34.29 -32.51 3.11
C ALA A 10 -33.30 -31.38 2.81
N MET A 11 -32.63 -30.91 3.87
CA MET A 11 -31.24 -30.44 3.91
C MET A 11 -30.60 -30.15 2.54
N LEU A 12 -30.70 -28.90 2.07
CA LEU A 12 -29.63 -28.33 1.27
C LEU A 12 -28.44 -28.11 2.20
N ALA A 13 -27.64 -29.16 2.41
CA ALA A 13 -26.26 -29.01 2.80
C ALA A 13 -25.52 -28.41 1.61
N SER A 14 -25.62 -27.08 1.46
CA SER A 14 -24.74 -26.34 0.57
C SER A 14 -23.32 -26.60 1.06
N ALA A 15 -22.62 -27.46 0.33
CA ALA A 15 -21.17 -27.53 0.34
C ALA A 15 -20.66 -26.12 0.01
N LEU A 16 -20.42 -25.33 1.06
CA LEU A 16 -19.42 -24.28 1.03
C LEU A 16 -18.12 -25.03 0.75
N ALA A 17 -17.73 -25.09 -0.51
CA ALA A 17 -16.35 -25.31 -0.87
C ALA A 17 -15.57 -24.19 -0.16
N GLN A 18 -15.11 -24.47 1.06
CA GLN A 18 -14.20 -23.58 1.76
C GLN A 18 -12.98 -23.50 0.86
N ALA A 19 -12.77 -22.32 0.27
CA ALA A 19 -11.55 -22.05 -0.47
C ALA A 19 -10.38 -22.36 0.47
N GLU A 20 -9.47 -23.20 0.00
CA GLU A 20 -8.34 -23.63 0.81
C GLU A 20 -7.57 -22.39 1.27
N PRO A 21 -7.34 -22.22 2.59
CA PRO A 21 -6.68 -21.02 3.10
C PRO A 21 -5.30 -20.89 2.47
N LEU A 22 -4.87 -19.66 2.22
CA LEU A 22 -3.55 -19.39 1.64
C LEU A 22 -2.46 -20.05 2.49
N SER A 23 -1.72 -20.99 1.89
CA SER A 23 -0.69 -21.69 2.65
C SER A 23 0.34 -20.70 3.23
N PRO A 24 0.83 -20.92 4.47
CA PRO A 24 1.77 -20.00 5.11
C PRO A 24 3.02 -19.71 4.28
N ARG A 25 3.52 -20.71 3.56
CA ARG A 25 4.69 -20.57 2.67
C ARG A 25 4.43 -19.64 1.48
N VAL A 26 3.23 -19.67 0.91
CA VAL A 26 2.87 -18.79 -0.21
C VAL A 26 2.63 -17.36 0.29
N ALA A 27 1.96 -17.20 1.44
CA ALA A 27 1.80 -15.90 2.08
C ALA A 27 3.16 -15.23 2.32
N GLU A 28 4.12 -15.99 2.84
CA GLU A 28 5.47 -15.49 3.10
C GLU A 28 6.20 -15.06 1.82
N ARG A 29 6.06 -15.81 0.72
CA ARG A 29 6.61 -15.37 -0.58
C ARG A 29 6.03 -14.05 -1.06
N TYR A 30 4.73 -13.84 -0.88
CA TYR A 30 4.13 -12.56 -1.23
C TYR A 30 4.62 -11.42 -0.35
N ARG A 31 4.84 -11.64 0.94
CA ARG A 31 5.47 -10.64 1.82
C ARG A 31 6.89 -10.30 1.36
N GLN A 32 7.70 -11.29 0.97
CA GLN A 32 9.04 -11.05 0.45
C GLN A 32 9.01 -10.21 -0.83
N MET A 33 8.11 -10.53 -1.77
CA MET A 33 7.92 -9.73 -2.98
C MET A 33 7.50 -8.28 -2.65
N LEU A 34 6.63 -8.10 -1.65
CA LEU A 34 6.22 -6.77 -1.21
C LEU A 34 7.32 -6.04 -0.44
N ALA A 35 8.19 -6.74 0.27
CA ALA A 35 9.30 -6.12 1.00
C ALA A 35 10.31 -5.48 0.03
N GLU A 36 10.50 -6.07 -1.15
CA GLU A 36 11.33 -5.50 -2.23
C GLU A 36 10.69 -4.27 -2.89
N ASN A 37 9.36 -4.27 -3.02
CA ASN A 37 8.61 -3.15 -3.60
C ASN A 37 7.21 -3.05 -2.96
N PRO A 38 7.05 -2.25 -1.89
CA PRO A 38 5.83 -2.24 -1.09
C PRO A 38 4.77 -1.33 -1.73
N THR A 39 4.21 -1.78 -2.84
CA THR A 39 3.17 -1.09 -3.61
C THR A 39 1.93 -1.96 -3.78
N GLU A 40 0.83 -1.34 -4.22
CA GLU A 40 -0.31 -2.09 -4.72
C GLU A 40 0.08 -2.97 -5.91
N GLY A 41 -0.61 -4.11 -6.08
CA GLY A 41 -0.38 -5.02 -7.18
C GLY A 41 -0.67 -6.47 -6.81
N ILE A 42 -0.21 -7.39 -7.67
CA ILE A 42 -0.59 -8.80 -7.61
C ILE A 42 -0.21 -9.45 -6.28
N ALA A 43 0.98 -9.18 -5.73
CA ALA A 43 1.41 -9.79 -4.47
C ALA A 43 0.48 -9.40 -3.31
N LEU A 44 0.17 -8.11 -3.18
CA LEU A 44 -0.77 -7.58 -2.18
C LEU A 44 -2.18 -8.15 -2.39
N ASP A 45 -2.66 -8.17 -3.64
CA ASP A 45 -4.00 -8.67 -3.98
C ASP A 45 -4.15 -10.15 -3.63
N ARG A 46 -3.12 -10.96 -3.90
CA ARG A 46 -3.12 -12.39 -3.59
C ARG A 46 -3.00 -12.66 -2.10
N LEU A 47 -2.17 -11.89 -1.39
CA LEU A 47 -2.06 -11.97 0.06
C LEU A 47 -3.41 -11.62 0.73
N TRP A 48 -4.01 -10.50 0.35
CA TRP A 48 -5.31 -10.07 0.87
C TRP A 48 -6.44 -11.04 0.55
N LYS A 49 -6.55 -11.46 -0.72
CA LYS A 49 -7.57 -12.42 -1.14
C LYS A 49 -7.44 -13.75 -0.38
N GLY A 50 -6.22 -14.24 -0.20
CA GLY A 50 -5.95 -15.46 0.55
C GLY A 50 -6.39 -15.36 2.02
N ALA A 51 -6.16 -14.21 2.66
CA ALA A 51 -6.62 -13.95 4.01
C ALA A 51 -8.15 -13.79 4.10
N LEU A 52 -8.78 -13.11 3.13
CA LEU A 52 -10.24 -13.00 3.04
C LEU A 52 -10.90 -14.38 2.90
N ASP A 53 -10.43 -15.16 1.93
CA ASP A 53 -10.99 -16.48 1.62
C ASP A 53 -10.83 -17.46 2.82
N GLY A 54 -9.76 -17.30 3.60
CA GLY A 54 -9.51 -18.07 4.82
C GLY A 54 -10.11 -17.51 6.12
N GLY A 55 -10.75 -16.33 6.08
CA GLY A 55 -11.26 -15.65 7.29
C GLY A 55 -10.18 -15.14 8.25
N MET A 56 -8.96 -14.92 7.77
CA MET A 56 -7.77 -14.58 8.57
C MET A 56 -7.34 -13.11 8.41
N THR A 57 -8.24 -12.21 8.02
CA THR A 57 -7.90 -10.80 7.75
C THR A 57 -7.38 -10.08 8.99
N GLU A 58 -8.01 -10.26 10.15
CA GLU A 58 -7.56 -9.62 11.39
C GLU A 58 -6.24 -10.20 11.89
N GLU A 59 -6.00 -11.51 11.71
CA GLU A 59 -4.71 -12.13 12.05
C GLU A 59 -3.59 -11.59 11.16
N LEU A 60 -3.85 -11.45 9.85
CA LEU A 60 -2.92 -10.83 8.92
C LEU A 60 -2.59 -9.39 9.34
N LEU A 61 -3.61 -8.56 9.60
CA LEU A 61 -3.42 -7.19 10.06
C LEU A 61 -2.65 -7.12 11.39
N ALA A 62 -2.94 -8.02 12.34
CA ALA A 62 -2.24 -8.07 13.63
C ALA A 62 -0.76 -8.51 13.49
N ALA A 63 -0.45 -9.37 12.52
CA ALA A 63 0.92 -9.79 12.23
C ALA A 63 1.73 -8.64 11.59
N ASP A 64 1.20 -8.04 10.51
CA ASP A 64 1.87 -6.97 9.79
C ASP A 64 1.91 -5.65 10.59
N GLY A 65 0.96 -5.41 11.49
CA GLY A 65 0.93 -4.24 12.38
C GLY A 65 2.08 -4.18 13.41
N LYS A 66 2.88 -5.24 13.54
CA LYS A 66 4.06 -5.28 14.41
C LYS A 66 5.35 -4.87 13.70
N ALA A 67 5.29 -4.58 12.40
CA ALA A 67 6.47 -4.20 11.65
C ALA A 67 7.02 -2.84 12.08
N GLU A 68 8.33 -2.78 12.32
CA GLU A 68 9.03 -1.57 12.69
C GLU A 68 9.87 -0.97 11.55
N ASP A 69 10.08 -1.73 10.48
CA ASP A 69 10.82 -1.30 9.31
C ASP A 69 9.93 -0.59 8.29
N PHE A 70 10.59 0.09 7.34
CA PHE A 70 9.89 0.80 6.27
C PHE A 70 8.97 -0.12 5.44
N PRO A 71 9.43 -1.27 4.89
CA PRO A 71 8.59 -2.08 4.01
C PRO A 71 7.39 -2.67 4.76
N GLY A 72 7.57 -3.18 5.98
CA GLY A 72 6.48 -3.75 6.74
C GLY A 72 5.41 -2.71 7.13
N ARG A 73 5.82 -1.48 7.49
CA ARG A 73 4.86 -0.37 7.73
C ARG A 73 4.09 0.00 6.47
N MET A 74 4.75 0.00 5.30
CA MET A 74 4.07 0.21 4.02
C MET A 74 3.06 -0.90 3.71
N ILE A 75 3.46 -2.16 3.86
CA ILE A 75 2.58 -3.33 3.63
C ILE A 75 1.36 -3.25 4.57
N PHE A 76 1.58 -2.95 5.84
CA PHE A 76 0.51 -2.79 6.82
C PHE A 76 -0.49 -1.69 6.41
N GLY A 77 0.00 -0.51 6.00
CA GLY A 77 -0.86 0.57 5.51
C GLY A 77 -1.68 0.17 4.27
N LEU A 78 -1.07 -0.55 3.33
CA LEU A 78 -1.76 -1.05 2.13
C LEU A 78 -2.85 -2.07 2.47
N LEU A 79 -2.59 -2.97 3.41
CA LEU A 79 -3.58 -3.95 3.89
C LEU A 79 -4.74 -3.26 4.63
N LEU A 80 -4.44 -2.26 5.47
CA LEU A 80 -5.46 -1.46 6.16
C LEU A 80 -6.36 -0.72 5.17
N ARG A 81 -5.79 -0.17 4.08
CA ARG A 81 -6.59 0.40 2.99
C ARG A 81 -7.52 -0.61 2.33
N LYS A 82 -7.03 -1.83 2.07
CA LYS A 82 -7.88 -2.90 1.53
C LYS A 82 -9.00 -3.31 2.49
N ALA A 83 -8.77 -3.19 3.79
CA ALA A 83 -9.77 -3.40 4.83
C ALA A 83 -10.74 -2.20 5.01
N GLY A 84 -10.55 -1.08 4.30
CA GLY A 84 -11.34 0.13 4.46
C GLY A 84 -11.04 0.91 5.75
N ARG A 85 -9.92 0.63 6.41
CA ARG A 85 -9.48 1.27 7.66
C ARG A 85 -8.58 2.46 7.34
N ASP A 86 -9.14 3.47 6.68
CA ASP A 86 -8.36 4.55 6.07
C ASP A 86 -7.55 5.39 7.07
N GLU A 87 -8.08 5.68 8.26
CA GLU A 87 -7.33 6.46 9.26
C GLU A 87 -6.16 5.67 9.85
N ASP A 88 -6.33 4.36 10.08
CA ASP A 88 -5.23 3.50 10.50
C ASP A 88 -4.18 3.38 9.39
N ALA A 89 -4.62 3.26 8.13
CA ALA A 89 -3.73 3.21 6.98
C ALA A 89 -2.90 4.48 6.85
N ARG A 90 -3.53 5.65 7.05
CA ARG A 90 -2.83 6.95 7.08
C ARG A 90 -1.74 6.93 8.14
N ALA A 91 -2.05 6.51 9.37
CA ALA A 91 -1.08 6.44 10.45
C ALA A 91 0.09 5.49 10.13
N ALA A 92 -0.19 4.36 9.48
CA ALA A 92 0.84 3.41 9.04
C ALA A 92 1.77 4.02 7.98
N PHE A 93 1.23 4.71 6.96
CA PHE A 93 2.04 5.39 5.95
C PHE A 93 2.85 6.57 6.52
N GLU A 94 2.28 7.33 7.46
CA GLU A 94 3.04 8.37 8.18
C GLU A 94 4.19 7.77 9.00
N SER A 95 3.97 6.60 9.61
CA SER A 95 5.02 5.86 10.31
C SER A 95 6.10 5.31 9.35
N ALA A 96 5.70 4.88 8.15
CA ALA A 96 6.63 4.46 7.09
C ALA A 96 7.48 5.65 6.59
N ALA A 97 6.88 6.82 6.38
CA ALA A 97 7.61 8.06 6.03
C ALA A 97 8.62 8.48 7.10
N LYS A 98 8.36 8.16 8.38
CA LYS A 98 9.32 8.39 9.47
C LYS A 98 10.43 7.34 9.50
N ALA A 99 10.14 6.11 9.10
CA ALA A 99 11.11 5.02 9.03
C ALA A 99 12.18 5.28 7.95
N ASP A 100 11.73 5.81 6.81
CA ASP A 100 12.58 6.19 5.69
C ASP A 100 12.04 7.48 5.06
N ALA A 101 12.62 8.61 5.46
CA ALA A 101 12.22 9.93 5.01
C ALA A 101 12.65 10.23 3.56
N ALA A 102 13.61 9.47 3.02
CA ALA A 102 14.09 9.63 1.65
C ALA A 102 13.22 8.86 0.65
N ASN A 103 12.47 7.86 1.11
CA ASN A 103 11.61 7.07 0.26
C ASN A 103 10.32 7.82 -0.10
N PRO A 104 9.99 8.00 -1.39
CA PRO A 104 8.79 8.73 -1.79
C PRO A 104 7.50 7.92 -1.65
N LEU A 105 7.58 6.58 -1.54
CA LEU A 105 6.40 5.70 -1.58
C LEU A 105 5.32 6.01 -0.53
N PRO A 106 5.64 6.28 0.75
CA PRO A 106 4.61 6.60 1.74
C PRO A 106 3.90 7.92 1.43
N LEU A 107 4.63 8.92 0.91
CA LEU A 107 4.05 10.20 0.52
C LEU A 107 3.12 10.04 -0.69
N LEU A 108 3.48 9.20 -1.66
CA LEU A 108 2.61 8.84 -2.79
C LEU A 108 1.34 8.12 -2.33
N ALA A 109 1.45 7.19 -1.39
CA ALA A 109 0.29 6.49 -0.82
C ALA A 109 -0.66 7.46 -0.12
N LEU A 110 -0.12 8.37 0.73
CA LEU A 110 -0.90 9.42 1.39
C LEU A 110 -1.53 10.38 0.36
N ALA A 111 -0.79 10.79 -0.67
CA ALA A 111 -1.31 11.67 -1.72
C ALA A 111 -2.52 11.04 -2.42
N ARG A 112 -2.45 9.74 -2.71
CA ARG A 112 -3.57 9.01 -3.32
C ARG A 112 -4.78 8.96 -2.40
N MET A 113 -4.58 8.71 -1.10
CA MET A 113 -5.68 8.74 -0.12
C MET A 113 -6.35 10.11 -0.02
N GLU A 114 -5.57 11.19 -0.07
CA GLU A 114 -6.13 12.55 -0.10
C GLU A 114 -6.92 12.81 -1.38
N ASN A 115 -6.46 12.28 -2.52
CA ASN A 115 -7.19 12.38 -3.78
C ASN A 115 -8.51 11.59 -3.76
N ASP A 116 -8.47 10.34 -3.29
CA ASP A 116 -9.64 9.47 -3.13
C ASP A 116 -10.67 10.11 -2.17
N GLY A 117 -10.19 10.84 -1.16
CA GLY A 117 -11.01 11.61 -0.22
C GLY A 117 -11.44 13.00 -0.69
N ALA A 118 -11.31 13.32 -1.99
CA ALA A 118 -11.66 14.60 -2.61
C ALA A 118 -10.97 15.83 -1.97
N ARG A 119 -9.71 15.67 -1.54
CA ARG A 119 -8.86 16.74 -0.98
C ARG A 119 -7.65 17.01 -1.90
N PRO A 120 -7.87 17.53 -3.13
CA PRO A 120 -6.84 17.64 -4.16
C PRO A 120 -5.68 18.56 -3.76
N ALA A 121 -5.92 19.63 -3.01
CA ALA A 121 -4.85 20.52 -2.55
C ALA A 121 -3.86 19.82 -1.60
N LYS A 122 -4.36 18.98 -0.68
CA LYS A 122 -3.51 18.18 0.21
C LYS A 122 -2.78 17.10 -0.56
N SER A 123 -3.46 16.48 -1.53
CA SER A 123 -2.86 15.50 -2.43
C SER A 123 -1.69 16.09 -3.23
N ALA A 124 -1.88 17.26 -3.84
CA ALA A 124 -0.84 17.97 -4.58
C ALA A 124 0.40 18.26 -3.72
N ALA A 125 0.21 18.81 -2.51
CA ALA A 125 1.31 19.08 -1.60
C ALA A 125 2.09 17.80 -1.21
N LEU A 126 1.42 16.66 -1.10
CA LEU A 126 2.09 15.38 -0.82
C LEU A 126 2.85 14.85 -2.04
N PHE A 127 2.31 15.02 -3.25
CA PHE A 127 3.02 14.68 -4.49
C PHE A 127 4.28 15.53 -4.67
N GLU A 128 4.21 16.83 -4.40
CA GLU A 128 5.38 17.72 -4.44
C GLU A 128 6.47 17.25 -3.48
N ARG A 129 6.11 16.95 -2.24
CA ARG A 129 7.05 16.40 -1.24
C ARG A 129 7.62 15.04 -1.66
N ALA A 130 6.82 14.18 -2.27
CA ALA A 130 7.30 12.89 -2.79
C ALA A 130 8.31 13.10 -3.92
N LEU A 131 8.07 14.06 -4.81
CA LEU A 131 9.00 14.43 -5.87
C LEU A 131 10.30 15.00 -5.30
N GLU A 132 10.22 15.89 -4.30
CA GLU A 132 11.40 16.41 -3.59
C GLU A 132 12.24 15.28 -2.98
N ALA A 133 11.60 14.34 -2.27
CA ALA A 133 12.28 13.19 -1.68
C ALA A 133 12.97 12.34 -2.78
N PHE A 134 12.26 12.03 -3.86
CA PHE A 134 12.80 11.28 -4.99
C PHE A 134 14.00 11.99 -5.64
N LEU A 135 13.91 13.30 -5.87
CA LEU A 135 14.98 14.07 -6.47
C LEU A 135 16.19 14.18 -5.53
N SER A 136 15.98 14.29 -4.22
CA SER A 136 17.08 14.43 -3.24
C SER A 136 18.07 13.26 -3.22
N VAL A 137 17.61 12.07 -3.61
CA VAL A 137 18.45 10.86 -3.72
C VAL A 137 18.83 10.51 -5.15
N SER A 138 18.30 11.25 -6.13
CA SER A 138 18.57 11.00 -7.54
C SER A 138 19.86 11.68 -7.98
N PRO A 139 20.78 10.98 -8.68
CA PRO A 139 21.97 11.61 -9.26
C PRO A 139 21.59 12.72 -10.28
N ILE A 140 20.38 12.66 -10.83
CA ILE A 140 19.83 13.69 -11.73
C ILE A 140 19.72 15.05 -11.04
N ALA A 141 19.44 15.12 -9.74
CA ALA A 141 19.35 16.40 -9.05
C ALA A 141 20.72 17.09 -8.96
N ALA A 142 21.78 16.33 -8.67
CA ALA A 142 23.14 16.85 -8.67
C ALA A 142 23.57 17.34 -10.07
N GLU A 143 23.21 16.60 -11.12
CA GLU A 143 23.46 16.99 -12.51
C GLU A 143 22.67 18.23 -12.93
N ARG A 144 21.40 18.33 -12.54
CA ARG A 144 20.53 19.50 -12.79
C ARG A 144 21.10 20.75 -12.15
N ASP A 145 21.48 20.67 -10.88
CA ASP A 145 21.97 21.82 -10.13
C ASP A 145 23.33 22.29 -10.67
N ALA A 146 24.20 21.35 -11.07
CA ALA A 146 25.45 21.66 -11.76
C ALA A 146 25.21 22.33 -13.13
N ALA A 147 24.26 21.82 -13.91
CA ALA A 147 23.91 22.40 -15.21
C ALA A 147 23.33 23.81 -15.08
N PHE A 148 22.48 24.05 -14.08
CA PHE A 148 21.92 25.38 -13.79
C PHE A 148 23.01 26.38 -13.38
N ALA A 149 23.93 25.98 -12.51
CA ALA A 149 25.06 26.83 -12.10
C ALA A 149 25.99 27.19 -13.26
N LEU A 150 26.19 26.27 -14.23
CA LEU A 150 26.95 26.54 -15.44
C LEU A 150 26.24 27.54 -16.36
N TRP A 151 24.92 27.40 -16.55
CA TRP A 151 24.12 28.32 -17.33
C TRP A 151 24.13 29.74 -16.73
N GLU A 152 23.95 29.86 -15.41
CA GLU A 152 23.95 31.14 -14.71
C GLU A 152 25.31 31.86 -14.81
N LYS A 153 26.42 31.11 -14.72
CA LYS A 153 27.77 31.66 -14.97
C LYS A 153 27.93 32.17 -16.40
N ALA A 154 27.44 31.42 -17.39
CA ALA A 154 27.53 31.79 -18.80
C ALA A 154 26.70 33.05 -19.11
N ASP A 155 25.47 33.14 -18.61
CA ASP A 155 24.61 34.31 -18.79
C ASP A 155 25.20 35.56 -18.12
N ASN A 156 25.72 35.43 -16.90
CA ASN A 156 26.40 36.54 -16.21
C ASN A 156 27.67 37.01 -16.93
N ALA A 157 28.41 36.11 -17.58
CA ALA A 157 29.57 36.46 -18.40
C ALA A 157 29.16 37.17 -19.70
N ALA A 158 28.03 36.81 -20.31
CA ALA A 158 27.52 37.44 -21.52
C ALA A 158 26.94 38.84 -21.30
N ARG A 159 26.54 39.17 -20.06
CA ARG A 159 25.99 40.48 -19.68
C ARG A 159 27.04 41.50 -19.21
N ARG A 160 28.32 41.13 -19.16
CA ARG A 160 29.45 42.01 -18.81
C ARG A 160 30.20 42.43 -20.07
#